data_AF-A0A942LIL8-F1
#
_entry.id   AF-A0A942LIL8-F1
#
_cell.length_a   1.000
_cell.length_b   1.000
_cell.length_c   1.000
_cell.angle_alpha   90.00
_cell.angle_beta   90.00
_cell.angle_gamma   90.00
#
_symmetry.space_group_name_H-M   'P 1'
#
loop_
_entity.id
_entity.type
_entity.pdbx_description
1 polymer ?
#
loop_
_entity_poly.entity_id
_entity_poly.type
_entity_poly.pdbx_seq_one_letter_code
_entity_poly.pdbx_strand_id
1 'polypeptide(L)'
;MQKKYLTSELVRRENRLSFFNYIGILPNPDEILSKTGNSIENYRKLKYDPHVWSCIQSRKSGLQNLEYSLLIDNVEPALSKLIEQFISEINIASLISDIAESVLYGWQPFEFIWNETNSGTRYLLPTKIQAKPQEWFCYDTRGRLCLKGKHTEPIPVSRFKFSTASHEASYANPYGEALLARCYWAVTFKNGGLRFWVNFMEKYGMPILIGKYNRGATKDEAEDLAQVLSDMHEDAVIVSPSDIEITLAEATRTSSTDLYLEMINFCNTEISKALLSQTLTTELKNGSLAAAQTHYKIRREIITADAKIAESFINHIIKLIAEINFGEVKSPQIRLTLNDSDNNQKLERDIRLLNAGVPFNMAYWTRTYGLKNEDLKL
;
A
#
# COMPACT_ATOMS: atom_id res chain seq x y z
N MET A 1 -7.62 22.15 -42.92
CA MET A 1 -7.19 21.87 -41.54
C MET A 1 -6.35 20.59 -41.57
N GLN A 2 -5.02 20.68 -41.34
CA GLN A 2 -4.13 19.52 -41.49
C GLN A 2 -4.40 18.50 -40.37
N LYS A 3 -5.12 17.42 -40.68
CA LYS A 3 -5.39 16.28 -39.75
C LYS A 3 -4.12 15.79 -39.04
N LYS A 4 -2.97 15.90 -39.70
CA LYS A 4 -1.65 15.54 -39.16
C LYS A 4 -1.31 16.27 -37.86
N TYR A 5 -1.75 17.53 -37.71
CA TYR A 5 -1.51 18.35 -36.51
C TYR A 5 -2.34 17.87 -35.31
N LEU A 6 -3.54 17.34 -35.57
CA LEU A 6 -4.41 16.75 -34.54
C LEU A 6 -3.93 15.35 -34.10
N THR A 7 -3.24 14.62 -34.98
CA THR A 7 -2.73 13.26 -34.69
C THR A 7 -1.32 13.25 -34.09
N SER A 8 -0.64 14.39 -34.04
CA SER A 8 0.73 14.49 -33.51
C SER A 8 0.76 15.13 -32.13
N GLU A 9 1.44 14.48 -31.18
CA GLU A 9 1.75 15.09 -29.89
C GLU A 9 2.79 16.20 -30.06
N LEU A 10 2.39 17.45 -29.81
CA LEU A 10 3.22 18.65 -29.97
C LEU A 10 4.08 18.95 -28.74
N VAL A 11 3.60 18.61 -27.55
CA VAL A 11 4.28 18.87 -26.27
C VAL A 11 4.81 17.56 -25.74
N ARG A 12 6.12 17.34 -25.85
CA ARG A 12 6.80 16.12 -25.39
C ARG A 12 7.76 16.38 -24.24
N ARG A 13 7.91 15.39 -23.34
CA ARG A 13 8.91 15.42 -22.23
C ARG A 13 10.32 15.74 -22.72
N GLU A 14 10.71 15.12 -23.84
CA GLU A 14 12.02 15.24 -24.49
C GLU A 14 12.42 16.70 -24.77
N ASN A 15 11.42 17.53 -25.10
CA ASN A 15 11.60 18.92 -25.50
C ASN A 15 11.60 19.91 -24.33
N ARG A 16 11.31 19.46 -23.09
CA ARG A 16 11.13 20.31 -21.90
C ARG A 16 12.11 20.02 -20.77
N LEU A 17 12.78 18.87 -20.77
CA LEU A 17 13.66 18.42 -19.67
C LEU A 17 15.14 18.34 -20.09
N SER A 18 15.69 19.42 -20.63
CA SER A 18 17.03 19.47 -21.23
C SER A 18 18.18 19.01 -20.31
N PHE A 19 18.07 19.19 -18.99
CA PHE A 19 19.09 18.78 -18.03
C PHE A 19 19.18 17.25 -17.85
N PHE A 20 18.05 16.53 -17.92
CA PHE A 20 17.99 15.08 -17.70
C PHE A 20 18.28 14.26 -18.96
N ASN A 21 18.33 14.91 -20.13
CA ASN A 21 18.71 14.28 -21.39
C ASN A 21 20.15 13.73 -21.38
N TYR A 22 21.03 14.24 -20.51
CA TYR A 22 22.42 13.76 -20.41
C TYR A 22 22.54 12.39 -19.71
N ILE A 23 21.67 12.11 -18.74
CA ILE A 23 21.64 10.82 -18.01
C ILE A 23 20.69 9.82 -18.70
N GLY A 24 19.77 10.31 -19.53
CA GLY A 24 18.79 9.48 -20.25
C GLY A 24 17.69 8.90 -19.35
N ILE A 25 17.73 9.15 -18.05
CA ILE A 25 16.79 8.65 -17.04
C ILE A 25 15.89 9.79 -16.60
N LEU A 26 14.57 9.53 -16.56
CA LEU A 26 13.60 10.40 -15.95
C LEU A 26 13.67 10.24 -14.42
N PRO A 27 13.93 11.33 -13.65
CA PRO A 27 13.94 11.24 -12.20
C PRO A 27 12.55 10.92 -11.65
N ASN A 28 12.49 10.21 -10.53
CA ASN A 28 11.25 10.06 -9.78
C ASN A 28 10.93 11.41 -9.09
N PRO A 29 9.79 12.05 -9.35
CA PRO A 29 9.45 13.37 -8.80
C PRO A 29 9.02 13.35 -7.33
N ASP A 30 8.98 12.18 -6.69
CA ASP A 30 8.68 12.05 -5.26
C ASP A 30 9.61 12.91 -4.39
N GLU A 31 9.03 13.91 -3.72
CA GLU A 31 9.77 14.88 -2.91
C GLU A 31 10.48 14.24 -1.72
N ILE A 32 9.93 13.18 -1.12
CA ILE A 32 10.52 12.54 0.06
C ILE A 32 11.79 11.81 -0.34
N LEU A 33 11.76 11.10 -1.47
CA LEU A 33 12.95 10.44 -2.02
C LEU A 33 14.02 11.49 -2.38
N SER A 34 13.61 12.58 -3.04
CA SER A 34 14.50 13.68 -3.42
C SER A 34 15.16 14.37 -2.21
N LYS A 35 14.37 14.80 -1.21
CA LYS A 35 14.86 15.54 -0.04
C LYS A 35 15.72 14.70 0.89
N THR A 36 15.43 13.41 1.01
CA THR A 36 16.17 12.54 1.92
C THR A 36 17.39 11.89 1.26
N GLY A 37 17.57 12.05 -0.05
CA GLY A 37 18.66 11.43 -0.82
C GLY A 37 18.58 9.90 -0.88
N ASN A 38 17.42 9.33 -0.55
CA ASN A 38 17.26 7.90 -0.34
C ASN A 38 16.50 7.21 -1.48
N SER A 39 16.68 5.90 -1.56
CA SER A 39 15.96 5.04 -2.49
C SER A 39 14.58 4.64 -1.94
N ILE A 40 13.78 4.04 -2.82
CA ILE A 40 12.47 3.45 -2.51
C ILE A 40 12.55 2.32 -1.45
N GLU A 41 13.75 1.85 -1.12
CA GLU A 41 14.02 0.95 0.01
C GLU A 41 13.57 1.53 1.35
N ASN A 42 13.65 2.85 1.55
CA ASN A 42 13.18 3.44 2.79
C ASN A 42 11.66 3.29 2.99
N TYR A 43 10.88 3.23 1.91
CA TYR A 43 9.46 2.91 2.01
C TYR A 43 9.23 1.48 2.47
N ARG A 44 10.11 0.53 2.12
CA ARG A 44 10.02 -0.84 2.66
C ARG A 44 10.22 -0.86 4.17
N LYS A 45 11.11 -0.01 4.70
CA LYS A 45 11.34 0.09 6.14
C LYS A 45 10.09 0.57 6.89
N LEU A 46 9.25 1.41 6.26
CA LEU A 46 8.00 1.86 6.86
C LEU A 46 7.03 0.70 7.13
N LYS A 47 7.13 -0.40 6.37
CA LYS A 47 6.29 -1.60 6.56
C LYS A 47 6.61 -2.36 7.84
N TYR A 48 7.75 -2.08 8.50
CA TYR A 48 8.04 -2.66 9.82
C TYR A 48 7.27 -1.97 10.94
N ASP A 49 6.70 -0.78 10.72
CA ASP A 49 5.81 -0.16 11.69
C ASP A 49 4.51 -0.99 11.77
N PRO A 50 4.11 -1.45 12.97
CA PRO A 50 2.96 -2.35 13.12
C PRO A 50 1.63 -1.70 12.71
N HIS A 51 1.50 -0.39 12.87
CA HIS A 51 0.30 0.34 12.50
C HIS A 51 0.18 0.52 10.98
N VAL A 52 1.30 0.88 10.33
CA VAL A 52 1.41 0.89 8.86
C VAL A 52 1.08 -0.50 8.30
N TRP A 53 1.70 -1.55 8.83
CA TRP A 53 1.48 -2.93 8.36
C TRP A 53 0.02 -3.37 8.51
N SER A 54 -0.61 -3.07 9.65
CA SER A 54 -2.03 -3.35 9.89
C SER A 54 -2.92 -2.68 8.84
N CYS A 55 -2.67 -1.41 8.51
CA CYS A 55 -3.40 -0.69 7.47
C CYS A 55 -3.19 -1.32 6.07
N ILE A 56 -1.96 -1.70 5.73
CA ILE A 56 -1.64 -2.38 4.47
C ILE A 56 -2.37 -3.73 4.38
N GLN A 57 -2.31 -4.53 5.44
CA GLN A 57 -2.97 -5.82 5.50
C GLN A 57 -4.49 -5.69 5.33
N SER A 58 -5.09 -4.66 5.95
CA SER A 58 -6.51 -4.34 5.81
C SER A 58 -6.91 -4.05 4.35
N ARG A 59 -6.13 -3.26 3.61
CA ARG A 59 -6.38 -3.03 2.17
C ARG A 59 -6.20 -4.30 1.35
N LYS A 60 -5.07 -4.98 1.50
CA LYS A 60 -4.71 -6.16 0.69
C LYS A 60 -5.69 -7.31 0.88
N SER A 61 -6.06 -7.61 2.13
CA SER A 61 -7.06 -8.64 2.43
C SER A 61 -8.41 -8.35 1.78
N GLY A 62 -8.84 -7.08 1.81
CA GLY A 62 -10.06 -6.64 1.14
C GLY A 62 -10.02 -6.88 -0.36
N LEU A 63 -8.87 -6.60 -0.99
CA LEU A 63 -8.67 -6.79 -2.42
C LEU A 63 -8.58 -8.27 -2.82
N GLN A 64 -7.94 -9.10 -1.99
CA GLN A 64 -7.81 -10.54 -2.21
C GLN A 64 -9.14 -11.30 -2.02
N ASN A 65 -10.08 -10.74 -1.27
CA ASN A 65 -11.41 -11.30 -1.06
C ASN A 65 -12.39 -10.98 -2.20
N LEU A 66 -11.96 -10.25 -3.23
CA LEU A 66 -12.80 -9.99 -4.40
C LEU A 66 -12.97 -11.25 -5.23
N GLU A 67 -14.20 -11.46 -5.69
CA GLU A 67 -14.47 -12.46 -6.73
C GLU A 67 -14.15 -11.86 -8.09
N TYR A 68 -13.86 -12.72 -9.06
CA TYR A 68 -13.62 -12.29 -10.42
C TYR A 68 -14.63 -12.93 -11.38
N SER A 69 -14.97 -12.19 -12.42
CA SER A 69 -15.76 -12.67 -13.56
C SER A 69 -15.04 -12.33 -14.86
N LEU A 70 -15.20 -13.18 -15.88
CA LEU A 70 -14.69 -12.94 -17.22
C LEU A 70 -15.82 -12.49 -18.14
N LEU A 71 -15.65 -11.31 -18.74
CA LEU A 71 -16.53 -10.76 -19.74
C LEU A 71 -16.03 -11.18 -21.12
N ILE A 72 -16.77 -12.05 -21.79
CA ILE A 72 -16.38 -12.71 -23.06
C ILE A 72 -17.27 -12.34 -24.25
N ASP A 73 -18.08 -11.29 -24.12
CA ASP A 73 -19.05 -10.89 -25.15
C ASP A 73 -18.39 -10.58 -26.49
N ASN A 74 -18.82 -11.29 -27.56
CA ASN A 74 -18.29 -11.15 -28.92
C ASN A 74 -16.76 -11.35 -29.03
N VAL A 75 -16.22 -12.26 -28.22
CA VAL A 75 -14.82 -12.71 -28.32
C VAL A 75 -14.76 -14.05 -29.06
N GLU A 76 -13.69 -14.26 -29.82
CA GLU A 76 -13.44 -15.54 -30.49
C GLU A 76 -13.44 -16.72 -29.49
N PRO A 77 -14.19 -17.81 -29.74
CA PRO A 77 -14.31 -18.92 -28.78
C PRO A 77 -12.98 -19.58 -28.39
N ALA A 78 -12.02 -19.64 -29.31
CA ALA A 78 -10.69 -20.18 -29.03
C ALA A 78 -9.91 -19.29 -28.05
N LEU A 79 -9.96 -17.97 -28.24
CA LEU A 79 -9.33 -17.01 -27.34
C LEU A 79 -10.01 -17.03 -25.96
N SER A 80 -11.34 -17.10 -25.89
CA SER A 80 -12.05 -17.19 -24.61
C SER A 80 -11.59 -18.41 -23.79
N LYS A 81 -11.52 -19.60 -24.41
CA LYS A 81 -11.01 -20.82 -23.76
C LYS A 81 -9.55 -20.70 -23.33
N LEU A 82 -8.72 -20.06 -24.17
CA LEU A 82 -7.31 -19.84 -23.83
C LEU A 82 -7.14 -18.94 -22.61
N ILE A 83 -7.95 -17.87 -22.50
CA ILE A 83 -7.93 -16.97 -21.34
C ILE A 83 -8.50 -17.66 -20.10
N GLU A 84 -9.56 -18.47 -20.23
CA GLU A 84 -10.07 -19.29 -19.12
C GLU A 84 -9.00 -20.25 -18.59
N GLN A 85 -8.24 -20.89 -19.49
CA GLN A 85 -7.09 -21.72 -19.11
C GLN A 85 -6.04 -20.88 -18.37
N PHE A 86 -5.61 -19.76 -18.95
CA PHE A 86 -4.62 -18.88 -18.33
C PHE A 86 -5.03 -18.44 -16.92
N ILE A 87 -6.28 -18.00 -16.75
CA ILE A 87 -6.83 -17.54 -15.47
C ILE A 87 -6.90 -18.68 -14.43
N SER A 88 -7.18 -19.92 -14.85
CA SER A 88 -7.23 -21.07 -13.94
C SER A 88 -5.85 -21.58 -13.52
N GLU A 89 -4.81 -21.34 -14.32
CA GLU A 89 -3.43 -21.74 -14.01
C GLU A 89 -2.67 -20.72 -13.14
N ILE A 90 -3.06 -19.43 -13.18
CA ILE A 90 -2.40 -18.39 -12.38
C ILE A 90 -3.01 -18.27 -10.97
N ASN A 91 -2.15 -17.99 -9.99
CA ASN A 91 -2.62 -17.59 -8.66
C ASN A 91 -3.01 -16.10 -8.66
N ILE A 92 -4.27 -15.82 -8.96
CA ILE A 92 -4.82 -14.46 -9.05
C ILE A 92 -4.68 -13.70 -7.71
N ALA A 93 -4.93 -14.35 -6.57
CA ALA A 93 -4.83 -13.70 -5.27
C ALA A 93 -3.40 -13.23 -4.94
N SER A 94 -2.39 -14.01 -5.33
CA SER A 94 -0.99 -13.61 -5.22
C SER A 94 -0.66 -12.46 -6.18
N LEU A 95 -1.08 -12.56 -7.44
CA LEU A 95 -0.84 -11.53 -8.45
C LEU A 95 -1.48 -10.20 -8.04
N ILE A 96 -2.71 -10.23 -7.54
CA ILE A 96 -3.42 -9.06 -7.01
C ILE A 96 -2.66 -8.43 -5.83
N SER A 97 -2.13 -9.26 -4.91
CA SER A 97 -1.32 -8.77 -3.80
C SER A 97 -0.04 -8.08 -4.26
N ASP A 98 0.61 -8.62 -5.29
CA ASP A 98 1.79 -8.02 -5.90
C ASP A 98 1.43 -6.70 -6.60
N ILE A 99 0.33 -6.66 -7.36
CA ILE A 99 -0.17 -5.43 -8.00
C ILE A 99 -0.47 -4.37 -6.94
N ALA A 100 -1.04 -4.74 -5.80
CA ALA A 100 -1.32 -3.82 -4.71
C ALA A 100 -0.06 -3.13 -4.13
N GLU A 101 1.15 -3.68 -4.31
CA GLU A 101 2.37 -2.95 -3.95
C GLU A 101 2.55 -1.69 -4.83
N SER A 102 1.98 -1.62 -6.04
CA SER A 102 1.99 -0.39 -6.86
C SER A 102 1.28 0.77 -6.18
N VAL A 103 0.25 0.49 -5.38
CA VAL A 103 -0.45 1.52 -4.60
C VAL A 103 0.45 2.06 -3.49
N LEU A 104 1.26 1.19 -2.89
CA LEU A 104 2.15 1.56 -1.78
C LEU A 104 3.35 2.37 -2.25
N TYR A 105 3.95 2.00 -3.39
CA TYR A 105 5.18 2.61 -3.92
C TYR A 105 4.98 3.50 -5.16
N GLY A 106 3.74 3.67 -5.62
CA GLY A 106 3.39 4.37 -6.87
C GLY A 106 3.41 3.46 -8.10
N TRP A 107 4.23 2.42 -8.10
CA TRP A 107 4.38 1.50 -9.23
C TRP A 107 5.02 0.16 -8.83
N GLN A 108 4.79 -0.87 -9.64
CA GLN A 108 5.34 -2.21 -9.48
C GLN A 108 5.66 -2.82 -10.85
N PRO A 109 6.94 -3.08 -11.19
CA PRO A 109 7.31 -3.79 -12.42
C PRO A 109 7.12 -5.31 -12.27
N PHE A 110 6.79 -5.93 -13.39
CA PHE A 110 6.58 -7.38 -13.52
C PHE A 110 7.36 -7.92 -14.72
N GLU A 111 7.92 -9.12 -14.57
CA GLU A 111 8.45 -9.92 -15.67
C GLU A 111 7.47 -11.02 -16.05
N PHE A 112 7.26 -11.20 -17.35
CA PHE A 112 6.47 -12.28 -17.93
C PHE A 112 7.39 -13.39 -18.47
N ILE A 113 7.10 -14.64 -18.11
CA ILE A 113 7.81 -15.83 -18.61
C ILE A 113 6.82 -16.66 -19.42
N TRP A 114 7.01 -16.63 -20.73
CA TRP A 114 6.14 -17.27 -21.71
C TRP A 114 6.58 -18.70 -21.99
N ASN A 115 5.63 -19.60 -22.10
CA ASN A 115 5.83 -20.97 -22.59
C ASN A 115 4.70 -21.34 -23.55
N GLU A 116 4.96 -22.33 -24.40
CA GLU A 116 3.94 -22.91 -25.27
C GLU A 116 2.99 -23.82 -24.48
N THR A 117 1.72 -23.84 -24.87
CA THR A 117 0.74 -24.79 -24.36
C THR A 117 1.09 -26.22 -24.79
N ASN A 118 0.90 -27.18 -23.88
CA ASN A 118 1.28 -28.58 -24.11
C ASN A 118 0.21 -29.42 -24.84
N SER A 119 -0.96 -28.85 -25.17
CA SER A 119 -2.11 -29.58 -25.73
C SER A 119 -2.70 -28.87 -26.96
N GLY A 120 -2.86 -29.63 -28.05
CA GLY A 120 -3.52 -29.15 -29.28
C GLY A 120 -2.73 -28.09 -30.05
N THR A 121 -3.41 -27.01 -30.44
CA THR A 121 -2.77 -25.84 -31.08
C THR A 121 -1.82 -25.17 -30.11
N ARG A 122 -0.59 -24.89 -30.56
CA ARG A 122 0.44 -24.23 -29.75
C ARG A 122 0.13 -22.75 -29.59
N TYR A 123 -0.19 -22.34 -28.37
CA TYR A 123 -0.35 -20.95 -27.98
C TYR A 123 0.74 -20.57 -26.98
N LEU A 124 1.16 -19.30 -27.00
CA LEU A 124 2.08 -18.76 -25.99
C LEU A 124 1.30 -18.14 -24.83
N LEU A 125 1.55 -18.63 -23.62
CA LEU A 125 0.97 -18.11 -22.37
C LEU A 125 2.06 -17.71 -21.37
N PRO A 126 1.85 -16.63 -20.58
CA PRO A 126 2.78 -16.25 -19.53
C PRO A 126 2.53 -17.13 -18.30
N THR A 127 3.23 -18.25 -18.23
CA THR A 127 3.16 -19.22 -17.12
C THR A 127 3.66 -18.68 -15.77
N LYS A 128 4.50 -17.63 -15.79
CA LYS A 128 4.90 -16.92 -14.58
C LYS A 128 4.85 -15.43 -14.82
N ILE A 129 4.25 -14.73 -13.86
CA ILE A 129 4.19 -13.28 -13.78
C ILE A 129 4.83 -12.91 -12.44
N GLN A 130 6.03 -12.35 -12.48
CA GLN A 130 6.82 -12.11 -11.27
C GLN A 130 7.01 -10.62 -11.03
N ALA A 131 6.55 -10.12 -9.90
CA ALA A 131 6.94 -8.81 -9.41
C ALA A 131 8.45 -8.73 -9.24
N LYS A 132 9.06 -7.63 -9.69
CA LYS A 132 10.50 -7.36 -9.56
C LYS A 132 10.74 -6.12 -8.70
N PRO A 133 11.89 -6.01 -8.03
CA PRO A 133 12.25 -4.80 -7.30
C PRO A 133 12.27 -3.56 -8.21
N GLN A 134 11.61 -2.48 -7.78
CA GLN A 134 11.56 -1.18 -8.48
C GLN A 134 12.96 -0.60 -8.72
N GLU A 135 13.94 -0.92 -7.87
CA GLU A 135 15.32 -0.47 -7.96
C GLU A 135 15.98 -0.85 -9.28
N TRP A 136 15.59 -1.98 -9.86
CA TRP A 136 16.19 -2.51 -11.08
C TRP A 136 15.68 -1.81 -12.33
N PHE A 137 14.66 -0.95 -12.21
CA PHE A 137 13.97 -0.31 -13.31
C PHE A 137 13.97 1.21 -13.18
N CYS A 138 13.81 1.88 -14.32
CA CYS A 138 13.56 3.31 -14.43
C CYS A 138 12.69 3.59 -15.66
N TYR A 139 12.26 4.83 -15.81
CA TYR A 139 11.75 5.34 -17.07
C TYR A 139 12.82 6.18 -17.76
N ASP A 140 12.94 6.04 -19.08
CA ASP A 140 13.76 6.96 -19.88
C ASP A 140 13.06 8.32 -20.07
N THR A 141 13.73 9.28 -20.71
CA THR A 141 13.16 10.62 -20.98
C THR A 141 11.93 10.59 -21.89
N ARG A 142 11.66 9.47 -22.57
CA ARG A 142 10.44 9.23 -23.36
C ARG A 142 9.33 8.58 -22.54
N GLY A 143 9.59 8.21 -21.29
CA GLY A 143 8.66 7.51 -20.41
C GLY A 143 8.51 6.03 -20.73
N ARG A 144 9.49 5.41 -21.40
CA ARG A 144 9.52 3.96 -21.62
C ARG A 144 10.18 3.27 -20.45
N LEU A 145 9.62 2.15 -20.03
CA LEU A 145 10.21 1.30 -19.00
C LEU A 145 11.57 0.79 -19.48
N CYS A 146 12.56 0.88 -18.61
CA CYS A 146 13.93 0.47 -18.88
C CYS A 146 14.53 -0.27 -17.68
N LEU A 147 15.46 -1.18 -17.95
CA LEU A 147 16.36 -1.72 -16.93
C LEU A 147 17.42 -0.67 -16.60
N LYS A 148 17.71 -0.48 -15.31
CA LYS A 148 18.86 0.31 -14.87
C LYS A 148 20.13 -0.49 -15.12
N GLY A 149 20.99 0.01 -15.99
CA GLY A 149 22.36 -0.50 -16.11
C GLY A 149 23.16 -0.17 -14.85
N LYS A 150 24.08 -1.04 -14.45
CA LYS A 150 24.98 -0.77 -13.31
C LYS A 150 25.86 0.47 -13.55
N HIS A 151 26.26 0.71 -14.81
CA HIS A 151 27.10 1.85 -15.24
C HIS A 151 26.84 2.31 -16.69
N THR A 152 25.67 1.99 -17.25
CA THR A 152 25.33 2.25 -18.65
C THR A 152 23.99 2.96 -18.76
N GLU A 153 23.73 3.54 -19.93
CA GLU A 153 22.43 4.09 -20.30
C GLU A 153 21.28 3.10 -20.01
N PRO A 154 20.08 3.62 -19.67
CA PRO A 154 18.92 2.77 -19.43
C PRO A 154 18.56 1.95 -20.67
N ILE A 155 18.28 0.66 -20.48
CA ILE A 155 17.98 -0.26 -21.59
C ILE A 155 16.46 -0.45 -21.69
N PRO A 156 15.81 0.04 -22.76
CA PRO A 156 14.37 -0.15 -22.94
C PRO A 156 14.00 -1.63 -22.97
N VAL A 157 12.93 -1.98 -22.28
CA VAL A 157 12.45 -3.37 -22.22
C VAL A 157 11.30 -3.61 -23.21
N SER A 158 11.19 -4.84 -23.69
CA SER A 158 10.05 -5.26 -24.50
C SER A 158 8.79 -5.33 -23.64
N ARG A 159 7.68 -4.75 -24.13
CA ARG A 159 6.37 -4.80 -23.47
C ARG A 159 5.81 -6.21 -23.32
N PHE A 160 6.22 -7.14 -24.17
CA PHE A 160 5.87 -8.55 -24.05
C PHE A 160 6.65 -9.25 -22.94
N LYS A 161 7.78 -8.69 -22.50
CA LYS A 161 8.61 -9.29 -21.46
C LYS A 161 8.40 -8.63 -20.09
N PHE A 162 8.14 -7.33 -20.06
CA PHE A 162 7.93 -6.57 -18.84
C PHE A 162 6.77 -5.59 -18.97
N SER A 163 6.03 -5.41 -17.89
CA SER A 163 5.02 -4.35 -17.76
C SER A 163 4.96 -3.85 -16.32
N THR A 164 4.25 -2.75 -16.08
CA THR A 164 4.13 -2.13 -14.77
C THR A 164 2.67 -1.89 -14.41
N ALA A 165 2.29 -2.22 -13.17
CA ALA A 165 1.13 -1.61 -12.54
C ALA A 165 1.55 -0.27 -11.94
N SER A 166 0.70 0.76 -12.07
CA SER A 166 0.99 2.10 -11.54
C SER A 166 -0.26 2.70 -10.90
N HIS A 167 -0.04 3.45 -9.82
CA HIS A 167 -1.06 4.14 -9.04
C HIS A 167 -0.93 5.65 -9.24
N GLU A 168 -1.99 6.30 -9.74
CA GLU A 168 -2.00 7.74 -10.04
C GLU A 168 -0.85 8.20 -10.97
N ALA A 169 -0.42 7.33 -11.88
CA ALA A 169 0.59 7.69 -12.88
C ALA A 169 0.05 8.73 -13.86
N SER A 170 0.90 9.70 -14.18
CA SER A 170 0.57 10.80 -15.07
C SER A 170 1.61 10.96 -16.18
N TYR A 171 1.30 11.84 -17.12
CA TYR A 171 2.30 12.24 -18.10
C TYR A 171 3.52 12.90 -17.45
N ALA A 172 3.41 13.58 -16.31
CA ALA A 172 4.60 14.11 -15.65
C ALA A 172 5.35 13.04 -14.84
N ASN A 173 4.60 12.12 -14.24
CA ASN A 173 5.11 11.13 -13.29
C ASN A 173 4.69 9.70 -13.71
N PRO A 174 5.48 8.99 -14.52
CA PRO A 174 5.18 7.60 -14.87
C PRO A 174 5.41 6.61 -13.72
N TYR A 175 6.15 7.02 -12.68
CA TYR A 175 6.36 6.22 -11.46
C TYR A 175 5.13 6.19 -10.55
N GLY A 176 4.14 7.04 -10.80
CA GLY A 176 2.95 7.15 -9.95
C GLY A 176 3.22 7.76 -8.58
N GLU A 177 2.18 7.78 -7.75
CA GLU A 177 2.21 8.39 -6.42
C GLU A 177 2.24 7.30 -5.34
N ALA A 178 3.29 7.31 -4.52
CA ALA A 178 3.45 6.35 -3.43
C ALA A 178 2.65 6.77 -2.19
N LEU A 179 1.74 5.91 -1.72
CA LEU A 179 1.06 6.16 -0.43
C LEU A 179 2.03 6.11 0.75
N LEU A 180 3.08 5.28 0.67
CA LEU A 180 4.09 5.21 1.73
C LEU A 180 4.88 6.51 1.88
N ALA A 181 5.02 7.31 0.81
CA ALA A 181 5.61 8.64 0.89
C ALA A 181 4.81 9.55 1.85
N ARG A 182 3.47 9.43 1.83
CA ARG A 182 2.56 10.20 2.71
C ARG A 182 2.67 9.78 4.18
N CYS A 183 3.12 8.55 4.45
CA CYS A 183 3.31 8.02 5.80
C CYS A 183 4.70 8.33 6.37
N TYR A 184 5.67 8.73 5.54
CA TYR A 184 7.08 8.82 5.91
C TYR A 184 7.32 9.68 7.17
N TRP A 185 6.80 10.90 7.19
CA TRP A 185 7.02 11.82 8.31
C TRP A 185 6.29 11.38 9.57
N ALA A 186 5.06 10.87 9.46
CA ALA A 186 4.31 10.37 10.61
C ALA A 186 5.05 9.20 11.29
N VAL A 187 5.57 8.24 10.51
CA VAL A 187 6.38 7.13 11.05
C VAL A 187 7.69 7.65 11.65
N THR A 188 8.36 8.58 10.98
CA THR A 188 9.64 9.15 11.45
C THR A 188 9.46 9.85 12.80
N PHE A 189 8.45 10.72 12.93
CA PHE A 189 8.17 11.43 14.18
C PHE A 189 7.63 10.50 15.26
N LYS A 190 6.79 9.52 14.91
CA LYS A 190 6.34 8.48 15.84
C LYS A 190 7.51 7.72 16.46
N ASN A 191 8.46 7.26 15.64
CA ASN A 191 9.62 6.52 16.13
C ASN A 191 10.51 7.38 17.04
N GLY A 192 10.70 8.67 16.69
CA GLY A 192 11.36 9.64 17.57
C GLY A 192 10.62 9.83 18.88
N GLY A 193 9.30 10.00 18.82
CA GLY A 193 8.41 10.12 19.97
C GLY A 193 8.47 8.95 20.92
N LEU A 194 8.42 7.73 20.38
CA LEU A 194 8.54 6.50 21.14
C LEU A 194 9.87 6.45 21.89
N ARG A 195 10.98 6.83 21.24
CA ARG A 195 12.29 6.89 21.89
C ARG A 195 12.31 7.91 23.03
N PHE A 196 11.74 9.10 22.83
CA PHE A 196 11.65 10.10 23.90
C PHE A 196 10.75 9.65 25.04
N TRP A 197 9.65 8.97 24.74
CA TRP A 197 8.73 8.41 25.72
C TRP A 197 9.40 7.34 26.58
N VAL A 198 10.14 6.41 25.96
CA VAL A 198 10.91 5.38 26.68
C VAL A 198 11.97 6.02 27.57
N ASN A 199 12.79 6.93 27.05
CA ASN A 199 13.80 7.63 27.85
C ASN A 199 13.18 8.44 29.00
N PHE A 200 11.98 9.00 28.80
CA PHE A 200 11.25 9.69 29.84
C PHE A 200 10.76 8.72 30.92
N MET A 201 10.18 7.59 30.53
CA MET A 201 9.74 6.55 31.47
C MET A 201 10.91 5.96 32.26
N GLU A 202 12.07 5.77 31.64
CA GLU A 202 13.29 5.32 32.35
C GLU A 202 13.72 6.35 33.39
N LYS A 203 13.75 7.64 33.03
CA LYS A 203 14.24 8.69 33.92
C LYS A 203 13.27 9.07 35.05
N TYR A 204 11.96 8.95 34.84
CA TYR A 204 10.94 9.45 35.77
C TYR A 204 9.90 8.41 36.19
N GLY A 205 9.91 7.22 35.60
CA GLY A 205 9.01 6.13 35.97
C GLY A 205 9.47 5.37 37.22
N MET A 206 10.70 5.62 37.70
CA MET A 206 11.26 4.95 38.86
C MET A 206 11.61 5.97 39.95
N PRO A 207 11.16 5.75 41.21
CA PRO A 207 11.44 6.67 42.31
C PRO A 207 12.90 6.56 42.76
N ILE A 208 13.57 7.69 42.99
CA ILE A 208 14.90 7.69 43.61
C ILE A 208 14.72 7.51 45.13
N LEU A 209 15.40 6.53 45.72
CA LEU A 209 15.41 6.35 47.17
C LEU A 209 16.48 7.25 47.79
N ILE A 210 16.08 8.03 48.81
CA ILE A 210 16.99 8.89 49.57
C ILE A 210 17.11 8.33 50.99
N GLY A 211 18.26 7.75 51.30
CA GLY A 211 18.64 7.31 52.65
C GLY A 211 19.31 8.43 53.42
N LYS A 212 18.92 8.64 54.68
CA LYS A 212 19.53 9.63 55.58
C LYS A 212 20.20 8.95 56.77
N TYR A 213 21.43 9.35 57.08
CA TYR A 213 22.19 8.86 58.25
C TYR A 213 22.74 10.02 59.09
N ASN A 214 23.02 9.77 60.36
CA ASN A 214 23.54 10.80 61.27
C ASN A 214 25.03 11.06 61.02
N ARG A 215 25.51 12.31 61.17
CA ARG A 215 26.94 12.66 60.99
C ARG A 215 27.94 11.89 61.86
N GLY A 216 27.48 11.27 62.95
CA GLY A 216 28.30 10.42 63.81
C GLY A 216 28.42 8.97 63.36
N ALA A 217 27.73 8.59 62.27
CA ALA A 217 27.81 7.24 61.72
C ALA A 217 29.17 6.99 61.09
N THR A 218 29.62 5.74 61.17
CA THR A 218 30.82 5.27 60.51
C THR A 218 30.60 5.15 59.00
N LYS A 219 31.71 5.09 58.26
CA LYS A 219 31.67 4.87 56.82
C LYS A 219 30.99 3.53 56.46
N ASP A 220 31.25 2.50 57.26
CA ASP A 220 30.68 1.16 57.08
C ASP A 220 29.15 1.18 57.25
N GLU A 221 28.61 1.90 58.25
CA GLU A 221 27.16 2.04 58.43
C GLU A 221 26.48 2.80 57.27
N ALA A 222 27.18 3.76 56.66
CA ALA A 222 26.67 4.48 55.50
C ALA A 222 26.70 3.62 54.22
N GLU A 223 27.73 2.79 54.05
CA GLU A 223 27.85 1.83 52.94
C GLU A 223 26.84 0.69 53.09
N ASP A 224 26.62 0.17 54.30
CA ASP A 224 25.59 -0.83 54.59
C ASP A 224 24.18 -0.30 54.28
N LEU A 225 23.87 0.95 54.67
CA LEU A 225 22.60 1.58 54.33
C LEU A 225 22.43 1.73 52.82
N ALA A 226 23.48 2.11 52.09
CA ALA A 226 23.44 2.20 50.63
C ALA A 226 23.21 0.82 50.00
N GLN A 227 23.88 -0.22 50.50
CA GLN A 227 23.73 -1.58 50.02
C GLN A 227 22.32 -2.12 50.28
N VAL A 228 21.78 -1.95 51.49
CA VAL A 228 20.40 -2.37 51.81
C VAL A 228 19.39 -1.66 50.92
N LEU A 229 19.54 -0.35 50.71
CA LEU A 229 18.63 0.41 49.84
C LEU A 229 18.77 -0.01 48.36
N SER A 230 19.98 -0.35 47.91
CA SER A 230 20.25 -0.85 46.56
C SER A 230 19.75 -2.28 46.35
N ASP A 231 19.75 -3.11 47.40
CA ASP A 231 19.19 -4.46 47.36
C ASP A 231 17.65 -4.42 47.39
N MET A 232 17.07 -3.39 48.03
CA MET A 232 15.62 -3.16 48.07
C MET A 232 15.07 -2.50 46.80
N HIS A 233 15.90 -1.82 46.02
CA HIS A 233 15.49 -1.08 44.82
C HIS A 233 16.57 -1.17 43.75
N GLU A 234 16.25 -1.73 42.58
CA GLU A 234 17.20 -2.08 41.50
C GLU A 234 17.97 -0.88 40.89
N ASP A 235 17.74 0.35 41.33
CA ASP A 235 18.14 1.58 40.65
C ASP A 235 18.80 2.63 41.57
N ALA A 236 18.68 3.92 41.25
CA ALA A 236 19.41 5.01 41.89
C ALA A 236 19.05 5.21 43.38
N VAL A 237 20.06 4.99 44.23
CA VAL A 237 20.03 5.29 45.68
C VAL A 237 20.97 6.45 45.97
N ILE A 238 20.50 7.40 46.77
CA ILE A 238 21.33 8.49 47.29
C ILE A 238 21.36 8.39 48.81
N VAL A 239 22.55 8.25 49.39
CA VAL A 239 22.74 8.23 50.85
C VAL A 239 23.47 9.49 51.28
N SER A 240 22.90 10.23 52.24
CA SER A 240 23.40 11.53 52.65
C SER A 240 23.25 11.77 54.16
N PRO A 241 24.15 12.53 54.80
CA PRO A 241 23.96 13.00 56.16
C PRO A 241 22.62 13.73 56.35
N SER A 242 21.98 13.57 57.50
CA SER A 242 20.66 14.12 57.81
C SER A 242 20.58 15.65 57.73
N ASP A 243 21.71 16.35 57.91
CA ASP A 243 21.82 17.81 57.85
C ASP A 243 22.07 18.35 56.42
N ILE A 244 22.32 17.46 55.45
CA ILE A 244 22.38 17.81 54.04
C ILE A 244 21.00 17.56 53.43
N GLU A 245 20.33 18.64 53.04
CA GLU A 245 19.06 18.56 52.35
C GLU A 245 19.29 18.29 50.86
N ILE A 246 18.84 17.12 50.40
CA ILE A 246 18.79 16.78 48.98
C ILE A 246 17.37 16.99 48.50
N THR A 247 17.16 18.05 47.73
CA THR A 247 15.91 18.28 47.03
C THR A 247 16.04 17.75 45.61
N LEU A 248 15.20 16.78 45.26
CA LEU A 248 15.01 16.43 43.86
C LEU A 248 14.23 17.58 43.21
N ALA A 249 14.79 18.18 42.18
CA ALA A 249 14.05 19.14 41.37
C ALA A 249 12.93 18.40 40.64
N GLU A 250 11.75 18.34 41.26
CA GLU A 250 10.51 17.96 40.62
C GLU A 250 10.19 19.04 39.59
N ALA A 251 10.64 18.83 38.35
CA ALA A 251 10.01 19.57 37.26
C ALA A 251 8.54 19.18 37.29
N THR A 252 7.65 20.17 37.33
CA THR A 252 6.20 19.97 37.35
C THR A 252 5.81 19.24 36.05
N ARG A 253 5.74 17.90 36.09
CA ARG A 253 5.88 16.98 34.94
C ARG A 253 4.64 16.11 34.66
N THR A 254 3.52 16.39 35.31
CA THR A 254 2.27 15.65 35.10
C THR A 254 1.74 15.73 33.67
N SER A 255 2.17 16.73 32.87
CA SER A 255 1.79 16.85 31.45
C SER A 255 2.70 16.11 30.47
N SER A 256 3.93 15.71 30.84
CA SER A 256 4.93 15.27 29.85
C SER A 256 4.72 13.85 29.30
N THR A 257 4.23 12.91 30.09
CA THR A 257 4.05 11.50 29.65
C THR A 257 2.94 11.37 28.62
N ASP A 258 1.82 12.06 28.86
CA ASP A 258 0.65 12.03 27.98
C ASP A 258 0.92 12.74 26.64
N LEU A 259 1.73 13.81 26.63
CA LEU A 259 2.09 14.53 25.40
C LEU A 259 2.81 13.64 24.38
N TYR A 260 3.73 12.78 24.83
CA TYR A 260 4.43 11.86 23.92
C TYR A 260 3.47 10.81 23.34
N LEU A 261 2.58 10.27 24.19
CA LEU A 261 1.58 9.29 23.76
C LEU A 261 0.56 9.93 22.81
N GLU A 262 0.11 11.16 23.07
CA GLU A 262 -0.78 11.93 22.20
C GLU A 262 -0.14 12.16 20.83
N MET A 263 1.15 12.52 20.78
CA MET A 263 1.88 12.66 19.52
C MET A 263 1.98 11.34 18.76
N ILE A 264 2.25 10.22 19.44
CA ILE A 264 2.28 8.88 18.84
C ILE A 264 0.90 8.52 18.26
N ASN A 265 -0.17 8.79 19.00
CA ASN A 265 -1.54 8.56 18.55
C ASN A 265 -1.91 9.44 17.37
N PHE A 266 -1.56 10.73 17.38
CA PHE A 266 -1.73 11.63 16.25
C PHE A 266 -1.05 11.08 14.99
N CYS A 267 0.19 10.60 15.11
CA CYS A 267 0.89 9.99 13.99
C CYS A 267 0.18 8.73 13.47
N ASN A 268 -0.31 7.86 14.36
CA ASN A 268 -1.10 6.69 13.96
C ASN A 268 -2.39 7.09 13.23
N THR A 269 -3.10 8.10 13.73
CA THR A 269 -4.30 8.65 13.11
C THR A 269 -3.99 9.19 11.70
N GLU A 270 -2.89 9.93 11.50
CA GLU A 270 -2.48 10.41 10.17
C GLU A 270 -2.09 9.26 9.21
N ILE A 271 -1.42 8.22 9.71
CA ILE A 271 -1.12 7.01 8.92
C ILE A 271 -2.42 6.32 8.47
N SER A 272 -3.40 6.20 9.37
CA SER A 272 -4.72 5.62 9.05
C SER A 272 -5.43 6.44 7.99
N LYS A 273 -5.41 7.78 8.07
CA LYS A 273 -5.98 8.65 7.03
C LYS A 273 -5.26 8.47 5.69
N ALA A 274 -3.94 8.40 5.68
CA ALA A 274 -3.16 8.26 4.45
C ALA A 274 -3.41 6.90 3.75
N LEU A 275 -3.52 5.81 4.51
CA LEU A 275 -3.65 4.46 3.96
C LEU A 275 -5.09 3.98 3.83
N LEU A 276 -6.01 4.40 4.69
CA LEU A 276 -7.39 3.88 4.72
C LEU A 276 -8.44 4.98 4.53
N SER A 277 -8.03 6.25 4.34
CA SER A 277 -8.91 7.42 4.29
C SER A 277 -9.85 7.56 5.50
N GLN A 278 -9.55 6.85 6.59
CA GLN A 278 -10.34 6.81 7.81
C GLN A 278 -9.48 6.42 9.01
N THR A 279 -9.97 6.69 10.22
CA THR A 279 -9.19 6.52 11.47
C THR A 279 -9.77 5.46 12.40
N LEU A 280 -11.07 5.16 12.29
CA LEU A 280 -11.84 4.62 13.41
C LEU A 280 -11.71 3.10 13.64
N THR A 281 -11.38 2.29 12.63
CA THR A 281 -11.38 0.81 12.81
C THR A 281 -10.28 0.30 13.74
N THR A 282 -9.29 1.11 14.08
CA THR A 282 -8.12 0.70 14.87
C THR A 282 -8.05 1.36 16.25
N GLU A 283 -8.83 2.42 16.51
CA GLU A 283 -8.61 3.36 17.64
C GLU A 283 -9.85 3.61 18.54
N LEU A 284 -10.87 2.74 18.50
CA LEU A 284 -12.14 3.01 19.19
C LEU A 284 -12.08 2.86 20.72
N LYS A 285 -12.39 3.97 21.44
CA LYS A 285 -12.88 3.95 22.83
C LYS A 285 -14.41 4.06 22.96
N ASN A 286 -15.15 4.56 21.96
CA ASN A 286 -16.63 4.66 21.94
C ASN A 286 -17.16 4.71 20.49
N GLY A 287 -17.77 3.63 19.99
CA GLY A 287 -18.21 3.54 18.58
C GLY A 287 -19.70 3.23 18.44
N SER A 288 -20.42 4.04 17.67
CA SER A 288 -21.81 3.77 17.29
C SER A 288 -21.89 2.86 16.06
N LEU A 289 -22.97 2.09 15.93
CA LEU A 289 -23.24 1.23 14.76
C LEU A 289 -23.18 2.03 13.44
N ALA A 290 -23.69 3.26 13.45
CA ALA A 290 -23.70 4.14 12.29
C ALA A 290 -22.28 4.51 11.83
N ALA A 291 -21.37 4.80 12.77
CA ALA A 291 -19.98 5.08 12.44
C ALA A 291 -19.31 3.86 11.81
N ALA A 292 -19.48 2.67 12.38
CA ALA A 292 -18.93 1.43 11.83
C ALA A 292 -19.39 1.16 10.38
N GLN A 293 -20.67 1.42 10.06
CA GLN A 293 -21.20 1.28 8.71
C GLN A 293 -20.58 2.28 7.72
N THR A 294 -20.41 3.55 8.11
CA THR A 294 -19.72 4.55 7.27
C THR A 294 -18.29 4.12 6.97
N HIS A 295 -17.58 3.57 7.96
CA HIS A 295 -16.21 3.11 7.78
C HIS A 295 -16.10 1.89 6.88
N TYR A 296 -17.04 0.96 6.99
CA TYR A 296 -17.12 -0.17 6.07
C TYR A 296 -17.32 0.30 4.62
N LYS A 297 -18.17 1.32 4.40
CA LYS A 297 -18.39 1.91 3.08
C LYS A 297 -17.13 2.56 2.50
N ILE A 298 -16.43 3.41 3.28
CA ILE A 298 -15.19 4.06 2.82
C ILE A 298 -14.13 3.00 2.47
N ARG A 299 -13.96 1.99 3.34
CA ARG A 299 -13.04 0.87 3.07
C ARG A 299 -13.38 0.16 1.77
N ARG A 300 -14.66 -0.11 1.50
CA ARG A 300 -15.12 -0.72 0.24
C ARG A 300 -14.80 0.15 -0.98
N GLU A 301 -14.99 1.46 -0.88
CA GLU A 301 -14.68 2.39 -1.98
C GLU A 301 -13.18 2.38 -2.32
N ILE A 302 -12.32 2.34 -1.31
CA ILE A 302 -10.86 2.24 -1.50
C ILE A 302 -10.48 0.90 -2.13
N ILE A 303 -11.00 -0.21 -1.62
CA ILE A 303 -10.74 -1.54 -2.19
C ILE A 303 -11.19 -1.59 -3.66
N THR A 304 -12.34 -0.98 -3.98
CA THR A 304 -12.85 -0.92 -5.36
C THR A 304 -11.97 -0.04 -6.25
N ALA A 305 -11.38 1.04 -5.71
CA ALA A 305 -10.42 1.84 -6.45
C ALA A 305 -9.13 1.05 -6.74
N ASP A 306 -8.59 0.33 -5.75
CA ASP A 306 -7.43 -0.54 -5.90
C ASP A 306 -7.71 -1.68 -6.90
N ALA A 307 -8.94 -2.22 -6.89
CA ALA A 307 -9.38 -3.26 -7.81
C ALA A 307 -9.29 -2.83 -9.27
N LYS A 308 -9.59 -1.57 -9.59
CA LYS A 308 -9.48 -1.06 -10.96
C LYS A 308 -8.04 -1.09 -11.47
N ILE A 309 -7.05 -0.92 -10.60
CA ILE A 309 -5.63 -1.01 -10.96
C ILE A 309 -5.26 -2.46 -11.28
N ALA A 310 -5.71 -3.40 -10.43
CA ALA A 310 -5.54 -4.82 -10.66
C ALA A 310 -6.22 -5.30 -11.95
N GLU A 311 -7.49 -4.92 -12.17
CA GLU A 311 -8.23 -5.17 -13.40
C GLU A 311 -7.50 -4.62 -14.62
N SER A 312 -7.07 -3.36 -14.57
CA SER A 312 -6.36 -2.71 -15.68
C SER A 312 -5.09 -3.48 -16.07
N PHE A 313 -4.29 -3.87 -15.07
CA PHE A 313 -3.05 -4.60 -15.30
C PHE A 313 -3.30 -6.02 -15.82
N ILE A 314 -4.23 -6.78 -15.23
CA ILE A 314 -4.56 -8.13 -15.69
C ILE A 314 -5.18 -8.09 -17.10
N ASN A 315 -6.05 -7.12 -17.38
CA ASN A 315 -6.62 -6.91 -18.71
C ASN A 315 -5.55 -6.54 -19.74
N HIS A 316 -4.51 -5.81 -19.34
CA HIS A 316 -3.36 -5.55 -20.20
C HIS A 316 -2.63 -6.85 -20.56
N ILE A 317 -2.42 -7.76 -19.60
CA ILE A 317 -1.80 -9.08 -19.86
C ILE A 317 -2.69 -9.90 -20.81
N ILE A 318 -4.00 -9.95 -20.57
CA ILE A 318 -4.96 -10.64 -21.45
C ILE A 318 -4.88 -10.10 -22.88
N LYS A 319 -4.75 -8.77 -23.04
CA LYS A 319 -4.55 -8.15 -24.36
C LYS A 319 -3.23 -8.58 -25.02
N LEU A 320 -2.13 -8.67 -24.27
CA LEU A 320 -0.85 -9.16 -24.81
C LEU A 320 -0.93 -10.63 -25.25
N ILE A 321 -1.65 -11.46 -24.50
CA ILE A 321 -1.92 -12.86 -24.87
C ILE A 321 -2.74 -12.94 -26.16
N ALA A 322 -3.79 -12.11 -26.28
CA ALA A 322 -4.59 -12.05 -27.50
C ALA A 322 -3.73 -11.61 -28.70
N GLU A 323 -2.93 -10.55 -28.52
CA GLU A 323 -2.10 -9.99 -29.57
C GLU A 323 -1.06 -11.00 -30.11
N ILE A 324 -0.36 -11.71 -29.23
CA ILE A 324 0.71 -12.62 -29.66
C ILE A 324 0.18 -13.89 -30.34
N ASN A 325 -1.04 -14.32 -30.02
CA ASN A 325 -1.60 -15.58 -30.50
C ASN A 325 -2.62 -15.40 -31.64
N PHE A 326 -3.36 -14.29 -31.65
CA PHE A 326 -4.49 -14.04 -32.57
C PHE A 326 -4.39 -12.67 -33.28
N GLY A 327 -3.39 -11.85 -32.97
CA GLY A 327 -3.27 -10.49 -33.50
C GLY A 327 -4.19 -9.48 -32.78
N GLU A 328 -4.41 -8.33 -33.39
CA GLU A 328 -5.24 -7.26 -32.80
C GLU A 328 -6.74 -7.60 -32.88
N VAL A 329 -7.20 -8.46 -31.96
CA VAL A 329 -8.60 -8.86 -31.82
C VAL A 329 -9.20 -8.38 -30.51
N LYS A 330 -10.54 -8.39 -30.43
CA LYS A 330 -11.24 -8.12 -29.17
C LYS A 330 -10.92 -9.25 -28.17
N SER A 331 -10.41 -8.88 -27.00
CA SER A 331 -10.05 -9.82 -25.94
C SER A 331 -11.08 -9.83 -24.81
N PRO A 332 -11.17 -10.93 -24.02
CA PRO A 332 -11.92 -10.95 -22.78
C PRO A 332 -11.46 -9.86 -21.81
N GLN A 333 -12.31 -9.52 -20.84
CA GLN A 333 -11.94 -8.65 -19.73
C GLN A 333 -12.28 -9.28 -18.38
N ILE A 334 -11.34 -9.26 -17.45
CA ILE A 334 -11.59 -9.59 -16.06
C ILE A 334 -12.23 -8.40 -15.35
N ARG A 335 -13.21 -8.69 -14.50
CA ARG A 335 -13.82 -7.74 -13.56
C ARG A 335 -13.77 -8.33 -12.15
N LEU A 336 -13.30 -7.54 -11.20
CA LEU A 336 -13.27 -7.85 -9.78
C LEU A 336 -14.48 -7.23 -9.10
N THR A 337 -15.24 -8.04 -8.37
CA THR A 337 -16.45 -7.64 -7.68
C THR A 337 -16.38 -8.00 -6.21
N LEU A 338 -16.93 -7.11 -5.38
CA LEU A 338 -17.12 -7.40 -3.96
C LEU A 338 -18.13 -8.53 -3.81
N ASN A 339 -17.79 -9.50 -2.96
CA ASN A 339 -18.70 -10.56 -2.56
C ASN A 339 -19.80 -9.93 -1.70
N ASP A 340 -20.96 -9.65 -2.28
CA ASP A 340 -21.97 -8.80 -1.65
C ASP A 340 -22.97 -9.62 -0.84
N SER A 341 -22.89 -9.51 0.49
CA SER A 341 -24.07 -9.56 1.35
C SER A 341 -25.07 -8.42 1.06
N ASP A 342 -24.64 -7.40 0.30
CA ASP A 342 -25.42 -6.26 -0.22
C ASP A 342 -26.31 -6.61 -1.43
N ASN A 343 -26.30 -7.86 -1.89
CA ASN A 343 -27.26 -8.32 -2.90
C ASN A 343 -28.69 -8.00 -2.48
N ASN A 344 -29.01 -7.98 -1.18
CA ASN A 344 -30.34 -7.62 -0.69
C ASN A 344 -30.74 -6.17 -1.03
N GLN A 345 -29.86 -5.18 -0.88
CA GLN A 345 -30.20 -3.77 -1.20
C GLN A 345 -30.32 -3.55 -2.71
N LYS A 346 -29.43 -4.17 -3.50
CA LYS A 346 -29.50 -4.14 -4.97
C LYS A 346 -30.76 -4.83 -5.48
N LEU A 347 -31.08 -5.99 -4.90
CA LEU A 347 -32.29 -6.75 -5.19
C LEU A 347 -33.54 -5.94 -4.83
N GLU A 348 -33.58 -5.29 -3.67
CA GLU A 348 -34.69 -4.41 -3.28
C GLU A 348 -34.88 -3.24 -4.27
N ARG A 349 -33.79 -2.59 -4.69
CA ARG A 349 -33.84 -1.54 -5.72
C ARG A 349 -34.38 -2.10 -7.04
N ASP A 350 -33.87 -3.25 -7.47
CA ASP A 350 -34.22 -3.84 -8.75
C ASP A 350 -35.66 -4.37 -8.75
N ILE A 351 -36.17 -4.88 -7.62
CA ILE A 351 -37.59 -5.17 -7.40
C ILE A 351 -38.43 -3.90 -7.56
N ARG A 352 -38.02 -2.77 -6.96
CA ARG A 352 -38.75 -1.48 -7.10
C ARG A 352 -38.77 -1.00 -8.56
N LEU A 353 -37.67 -1.17 -9.29
CA LEU A 353 -37.57 -0.77 -10.70
C LEU A 353 -38.40 -1.69 -11.61
N LEU A 354 -38.38 -3.00 -11.38
CA LEU A 354 -39.24 -3.97 -12.07
C LEU A 354 -40.73 -3.67 -11.80
N ASN A 355 -41.10 -3.40 -10.55
CA ASN A 355 -42.45 -3.00 -10.17
C ASN A 355 -42.87 -1.66 -10.81
N ALA A 356 -41.90 -0.76 -11.06
CA ALA A 356 -42.13 0.49 -11.80
C ALA A 356 -42.15 0.30 -13.32
N GLY A 357 -42.01 -0.92 -13.83
CA GLY A 357 -42.09 -1.26 -15.25
C GLY A 357 -40.77 -1.08 -16.02
N VAL A 358 -39.62 -0.96 -15.35
CA VAL A 358 -38.31 -0.88 -16.01
C VAL A 358 -37.84 -2.29 -16.41
N PRO A 359 -37.67 -2.59 -17.71
CA PRO A 359 -37.19 -3.90 -18.14
C PRO A 359 -35.67 -4.02 -18.00
N PHE A 360 -35.20 -5.15 -17.46
CA PHE A 360 -33.79 -5.52 -17.42
C PHE A 360 -33.51 -6.67 -18.40
N ASN A 361 -32.38 -6.60 -19.11
CA ASN A 361 -31.96 -7.66 -20.02
C ASN A 361 -30.93 -8.60 -19.36
N MET A 362 -30.63 -9.75 -19.98
CA MET A 362 -29.66 -10.72 -19.43
C MET A 362 -28.27 -10.10 -19.23
N ALA A 363 -27.86 -9.17 -20.10
CA ALA A 363 -26.61 -8.43 -19.96
C ALA A 363 -26.57 -7.57 -18.67
N TYR A 364 -27.71 -7.01 -18.24
CA TYR A 364 -27.81 -6.29 -16.97
C TYR A 364 -27.57 -7.23 -15.79
N TRP A 365 -28.20 -8.40 -15.76
CA TRP A 365 -28.05 -9.37 -14.68
C TRP A 365 -26.63 -9.92 -14.59
N THR A 366 -26.05 -10.28 -15.74
CA THR A 366 -24.65 -10.71 -15.85
C THR A 366 -23.69 -9.62 -15.35
N ARG A 367 -23.91 -8.37 -15.77
CA ARG A 367 -23.05 -7.24 -15.37
C ARG A 367 -23.20 -6.85 -13.91
N THR A 368 -24.41 -6.92 -13.37
CA THR A 368 -24.76 -6.37 -12.05
C THR A 368 -24.56 -7.38 -10.93
N TYR A 369 -24.83 -8.65 -11.21
CA TYR A 369 -24.78 -9.75 -10.23
C TYR A 369 -23.76 -10.83 -10.57
N GLY A 370 -23.07 -10.74 -11.71
CA GLY A 370 -22.08 -11.75 -12.12
C GLY A 370 -22.68 -13.11 -12.48
N LEU A 371 -24.00 -13.21 -12.64
CA LEU A 371 -24.70 -14.44 -12.99
C LEU A 371 -24.29 -14.91 -14.38
N LYS A 372 -24.07 -16.20 -14.55
CA LYS A 372 -23.74 -16.76 -15.86
C LYS A 372 -25.01 -16.84 -16.71
N ASN A 373 -24.84 -16.78 -18.03
CA ASN A 373 -25.96 -16.91 -18.97
C ASN A 373 -26.72 -18.24 -18.81
N GLU A 374 -26.05 -19.30 -18.34
CA GLU A 374 -26.68 -20.61 -18.05
C GLU A 374 -27.62 -20.59 -16.84
N ASP A 375 -27.43 -19.65 -15.92
CA ASP A 375 -28.23 -19.49 -14.70
C ASP A 375 -29.45 -18.58 -14.89
N LEU A 376 -29.57 -17.93 -16.07
CA LEU A 376 -30.61 -16.95 -16.39
C LEU A 376 -31.62 -17.53 -17.38
N LYS A 377 -32.92 -17.47 -17.06
CA LYS A 377 -34.02 -17.75 -18.00
C LYS A 377 -34.88 -16.51 -18.16
N LEU A 378 -35.11 -16.10 -19.41
CA LEU A 378 -36.01 -15.01 -19.78
C LEU A 378 -37.48 -15.40 -19.62
#